data_AF-A0A540V9X5-F1
#
_entry.id   AF-A0A540V9X5-F1
#
_cell.length_a   1.000
_cell.length_b   1.000
_cell.length_c   1.000
_cell.angle_alpha   90.00
_cell.angle_beta   90.00
_cell.angle_gamma   90.00
#
_symmetry.space_group_name_H-M   'P 1'
#
loop_
_entity.id
_entity.type
_entity.pdbx_description
1 polymer ?
#
loop_
_entity_poly.entity_id
_entity_poly.type
_entity_poly.pdbx_seq_one_letter_code
_entity_poly.pdbx_strand_id
1 'polypeptide(L)'
;MESIQTLSNQYALGHSQPELERLVHQERFLGELTEIMLLKAGLVPGMRVLDVGCGAGDVSFLAAKLVGPEGAVIGVDRAPEAIAFAHQRAQSAGLPGAQTMAMLRYENGPDSAIYAWIEQLTRTLLPLMQQTGVATAEEVQVDTLAGRMRQEAVEKGCTLITPPLVAAWARKE
;
A
#
# COMPACT_ATOMS: atom_id res chain seq x y z
N MET A 1 3.22 33.32 13.85
CA MET A 1 3.75 32.61 12.66
C MET A 1 4.19 31.24 13.17
N GLU A 2 3.22 30.38 13.46
CA GLU A 2 3.47 29.03 13.97
C GLU A 2 3.70 28.09 12.79
N SER A 3 4.70 27.24 12.92
CA SER A 3 5.10 26.28 11.89
C SER A 3 3.95 25.34 11.56
N ILE A 4 3.63 25.24 10.28
CA ILE A 4 2.80 24.18 9.70
C ILE A 4 3.44 22.85 10.10
N GLN A 5 2.94 22.23 11.17
CA GLN A 5 3.25 20.85 11.50
C GLN A 5 2.75 20.00 10.34
N THR A 6 3.69 19.32 9.69
CA THR A 6 3.49 18.34 8.63
C THR A 6 2.23 17.51 8.89
N LEU A 7 1.17 17.72 8.12
CA LEU A 7 -0.01 16.84 8.11
C LEU A 7 0.51 15.44 7.77
N SER A 8 0.62 14.62 8.80
CA SER A 8 1.30 13.34 8.72
C SER A 8 0.49 12.42 7.82
N ASN A 9 1.18 11.80 6.86
CA ASN A 9 0.72 10.72 6.00
C ASN A 9 0.50 9.42 6.82
N GLN A 10 -0.02 9.56 8.05
CA GLN A 10 -0.17 8.50 9.03
C GLN A 10 -1.41 7.70 8.68
N TYR A 11 -1.21 6.40 8.41
CA TYR A 11 -2.27 5.42 8.57
C TYR A 11 -2.99 5.68 9.89
N ALA A 12 -4.33 5.58 9.93
CA ALA A 12 -5.11 5.90 11.13
C ALA A 12 -4.68 5.09 12.37
N LEU A 13 -4.09 3.89 12.17
CA LEU A 13 -3.54 3.06 13.23
C LEU A 13 -2.01 3.15 13.37
N GLY A 14 -1.33 3.84 12.45
CA GLY A 14 0.12 4.03 12.43
C GLY A 14 0.95 2.82 11.96
N HIS A 15 2.27 2.92 12.07
CA HIS A 15 3.22 1.85 11.70
C HIS A 15 4.19 1.56 12.85
N SER A 16 3.75 1.81 14.08
CA SER A 16 4.54 1.60 15.28
C SER A 16 4.73 0.09 15.55
N GLN A 17 5.77 -0.26 16.30
CA GLN A 17 6.01 -1.65 16.73
C GLN A 17 4.76 -2.30 17.35
N PRO A 18 4.01 -1.65 18.28
CA PRO A 18 2.79 -2.22 18.83
C PRO A 18 1.70 -2.46 17.79
N GLU A 19 1.60 -1.62 16.76
CA GLU A 19 0.62 -1.78 15.69
C GLU A 19 0.97 -2.95 14.76
N LEU A 20 2.26 -3.10 14.42
CA LEU A 20 2.74 -4.27 13.67
C LEU A 20 2.52 -5.56 14.47
N GLU A 21 2.77 -5.55 15.78
CA GLU A 21 2.45 -6.67 16.67
C GLU A 21 0.95 -6.94 16.75
N ARG A 22 0.10 -5.90 16.76
CA ARG A 22 -1.36 -6.05 16.70
C ARG A 22 -1.79 -6.78 15.43
N LEU A 23 -1.21 -6.45 14.28
CA LEU A 23 -1.47 -7.16 13.01
C LEU A 23 -1.10 -8.63 13.10
N VAL A 24 0.06 -8.96 13.69
CA VAL A 24 0.46 -10.36 13.94
C VAL A 24 -0.53 -11.08 14.86
N HIS A 25 -1.00 -10.42 15.92
CA HIS A 25 -2.01 -10.99 16.80
C HIS A 25 -3.35 -11.19 16.09
N GLN A 26 -3.74 -10.26 15.22
CA GLN A 26 -4.96 -10.37 14.42
C GLN A 26 -4.90 -11.57 13.45
N GLU A 27 -3.74 -11.84 12.85
CA GLU A 27 -3.59 -13.04 12.01
C GLU A 27 -3.80 -14.33 12.79
N ARG A 28 -3.32 -14.45 14.03
CA ARG A 28 -3.53 -15.67 14.83
C ARG A 28 -5.00 -16.07 14.98
N PHE A 29 -5.92 -15.10 14.84
CA PHE A 29 -7.37 -15.35 14.87
C PHE A 29 -7.99 -15.52 13.47
N LEU A 30 -7.41 -14.93 12.42
CA LEU A 30 -7.97 -14.89 11.06
C LEU A 30 -7.25 -15.82 10.06
N GLY A 31 -6.15 -16.45 10.45
CA GLY A 31 -5.29 -17.22 9.54
C GLY A 31 -6.03 -18.35 8.81
N GLU A 32 -6.81 -19.16 9.53
CA GLU A 32 -7.59 -20.26 8.93
C GLU A 32 -8.66 -19.76 7.95
N LEU A 33 -9.35 -18.68 8.29
CA LEU A 33 -10.33 -18.05 7.40
C LEU A 33 -9.66 -17.50 6.14
N THR A 34 -8.47 -16.91 6.29
CA THR A 34 -7.68 -16.38 5.19
C THR A 34 -7.21 -17.50 4.26
N GLU A 35 -6.75 -18.62 4.80
CA GLU A 35 -6.36 -19.80 4.02
C GLU A 35 -7.52 -20.33 3.18
N ILE A 36 -8.71 -20.47 3.79
CA ILE A 36 -9.93 -20.88 3.09
C ILE A 36 -10.27 -19.90 1.96
N MET A 37 -10.15 -18.59 2.21
CA MET A 37 -10.42 -17.57 1.18
C MET A 37 -9.45 -17.68 0.00
N LEU A 38 -8.15 -17.85 0.26
CA LEU A 38 -7.14 -18.01 -0.80
C LEU A 38 -7.38 -19.27 -1.64
N LEU A 39 -7.71 -20.39 -1.00
CA LEU A 39 -8.05 -21.63 -1.70
C LEU A 39 -9.33 -21.49 -2.53
N LYS A 40 -10.37 -20.84 -1.98
CA LYS A 40 -11.62 -20.56 -2.71
C LYS A 40 -11.43 -19.58 -3.86
N ALA A 41 -10.46 -18.67 -3.76
CA ALA A 41 -10.07 -17.78 -4.85
C ALA A 41 -9.30 -18.52 -5.97
N GLY A 42 -9.02 -19.82 -5.80
CA GLY A 42 -8.37 -20.65 -6.81
C GLY A 42 -6.84 -20.61 -6.74
N LEU A 43 -6.27 -20.21 -5.59
CA LEU A 43 -4.83 -20.26 -5.40
C LEU A 43 -4.35 -21.72 -5.42
N VAL A 44 -3.41 -22.03 -6.30
CA VAL A 44 -2.85 -23.38 -6.47
C VAL A 44 -1.33 -23.37 -6.50
N PRO A 45 -0.67 -24.53 -6.28
CA PRO A 45 0.78 -24.64 -6.40
C PRO A 45 1.32 -24.14 -7.75
N GLY A 46 2.49 -23.50 -7.74
CA GLY A 46 3.14 -22.92 -8.91
C GLY A 46 2.65 -21.52 -9.30
N MET A 47 1.60 -20.99 -8.66
CA MET A 47 1.12 -19.64 -8.96
C MET A 47 2.09 -18.54 -8.50
N ARG A 48 2.00 -17.40 -9.19
CA ARG A 48 2.70 -16.15 -8.86
C ARG A 48 1.68 -15.16 -8.31
N VAL A 49 1.89 -14.69 -7.09
CA VAL A 49 0.95 -13.84 -6.35
C VAL A 49 1.54 -12.46 -6.11
N LEU A 50 0.72 -11.43 -6.25
CA LEU A 50 1.00 -10.07 -5.78
C LEU A 50 0.05 -9.75 -4.62
N ASP A 51 0.60 -9.51 -3.43
CA ASP A 51 -0.12 -9.14 -2.22
C ASP A 51 0.02 -7.62 -1.98
N VAL A 52 -1.07 -6.87 -2.14
CA VAL A 52 -1.08 -5.39 -2.09
C VAL A 52 -1.55 -4.90 -0.73
N GLY A 53 -0.70 -4.14 -0.04
CA GLY A 53 -0.88 -3.79 1.36
C GLY A 53 -0.46 -4.92 2.30
N CYS A 54 0.68 -5.56 2.03
CA CYS A 54 1.08 -6.80 2.70
C CYS A 54 1.38 -6.65 4.20
N GLY A 55 1.54 -5.41 4.70
CA GLY A 55 1.77 -5.13 6.12
C GLY A 55 2.94 -5.93 6.70
N ALA A 56 2.68 -6.64 7.79
CA ALA A 56 3.68 -7.48 8.47
C ALA A 56 4.01 -8.80 7.74
N GLY A 57 3.35 -9.09 6.61
CA GLY A 57 3.68 -10.20 5.71
C GLY A 57 2.89 -11.49 5.94
N ASP A 58 1.92 -11.54 6.86
CA ASP A 58 1.25 -12.79 7.23
C ASP A 58 0.52 -13.48 6.06
N VAL A 59 -0.28 -12.72 5.30
CA VAL A 59 -0.99 -13.23 4.11
C VAL A 59 0.01 -13.64 3.04
N SER A 60 1.08 -12.87 2.86
CA SER A 60 2.18 -13.20 1.96
C SER A 60 2.85 -14.53 2.32
N PHE A 61 3.10 -14.81 3.61
CA PHE A 61 3.72 -16.07 4.05
C PHE A 61 2.78 -17.26 3.87
N LEU A 62 1.50 -17.07 4.18
CA LEU A 62 0.48 -18.09 3.94
C LEU A 62 0.36 -18.41 2.45
N ALA A 63 0.28 -17.38 1.60
CA ALA A 63 0.27 -17.56 0.15
C ALA A 63 1.54 -18.27 -0.34
N ALA A 64 2.72 -17.91 0.18
CA ALA A 64 3.99 -18.54 -0.18
C ALA A 64 4.02 -20.04 0.18
N LYS A 65 3.41 -20.41 1.31
CA LYS A 65 3.22 -21.81 1.70
C LYS A 65 2.30 -22.56 0.74
N LEU A 66 1.19 -21.93 0.33
CA LEU A 66 0.18 -22.53 -0.55
C LEU A 66 0.67 -22.71 -2.00
N VAL A 67 1.38 -21.73 -2.56
CA VAL A 67 1.91 -21.84 -3.93
C VAL A 67 3.13 -22.75 -4.03
N GLY A 68 3.78 -23.05 -2.90
CA GLY A 68 4.89 -24.00 -2.84
C GLY A 68 6.18 -23.51 -3.53
N PRO A 69 7.20 -24.39 -3.64
CA PRO A 69 8.53 -24.02 -4.14
C PRO A 69 8.55 -23.58 -5.62
N GLU A 70 7.64 -24.12 -6.43
CA GLU A 70 7.51 -23.73 -7.84
C GLU A 70 6.74 -22.40 -8.03
N GLY A 71 6.16 -21.86 -6.95
CA GLY A 71 5.41 -20.60 -6.95
C GLY A 71 6.24 -19.41 -6.48
N ALA A 72 5.63 -18.22 -6.50
CA ALA A 72 6.27 -17.01 -5.99
C ALA A 72 5.24 -16.05 -5.39
N VAL A 73 5.64 -15.30 -4.36
CA VAL A 73 4.81 -14.24 -3.77
C VAL A 73 5.62 -12.96 -3.66
N ILE A 74 5.02 -11.87 -4.13
CA ILE A 74 5.52 -10.50 -4.01
C ILE A 74 4.54 -9.74 -3.12
N GLY A 75 4.94 -9.37 -1.91
CA GLY A 75 4.20 -8.43 -1.07
C GLY A 75 4.62 -6.99 -1.36
N VAL A 76 3.67 -6.06 -1.37
CA VAL A 76 3.93 -4.61 -1.49
C VAL A 76 3.17 -3.85 -0.42
N ASP A 77 3.79 -2.85 0.19
CA ASP A 77 3.19 -1.94 1.17
C ASP A 77 3.80 -0.54 1.02
N ARG A 78 3.02 0.50 1.26
CA ARG A 78 3.53 1.89 1.24
C ARG A 78 4.42 2.23 2.43
N ALA A 79 4.35 1.46 3.52
CA ALA A 79 5.08 1.70 4.75
C ALA A 79 6.42 0.95 4.75
N PRO A 80 7.57 1.67 4.69
CA PRO A 80 8.89 1.04 4.72
C PRO A 80 9.13 0.20 5.99
N GLU A 81 8.59 0.62 7.13
CA GLU A 81 8.70 -0.07 8.42
C GLU A 81 7.98 -1.41 8.41
N ALA A 82 6.82 -1.48 7.77
CA ALA A 82 6.06 -2.72 7.61
C ALA A 82 6.84 -3.73 6.75
N ILE A 83 7.44 -3.26 5.65
CA ILE A 83 8.29 -4.12 4.80
C ILE A 83 9.55 -4.59 5.54
N ALA A 84 10.24 -3.71 6.27
CA ALA A 84 11.41 -4.10 7.06
C ALA A 84 11.05 -5.18 8.09
N PHE A 85 9.90 -5.03 8.76
CA PHE A 85 9.41 -6.01 9.72
C PHE A 85 9.01 -7.33 9.06
N ALA A 86 8.25 -7.29 7.96
CA ALA A 86 7.89 -8.47 7.17
C ALA A 86 9.14 -9.22 6.67
N HIS A 87 10.17 -8.50 6.24
CA HIS A 87 11.43 -9.07 5.80
C HIS A 87 12.15 -9.83 6.92
N GLN A 88 12.29 -9.20 8.09
CA GLN A 88 12.87 -9.83 9.28
C GLN A 88 12.10 -11.11 9.66
N ARG A 89 10.77 -11.08 9.59
CA ARG A 89 9.91 -12.22 9.86
C ARG A 89 10.07 -13.35 8.84
N ALA A 90 10.16 -13.01 7.55
CA ALA A 90 10.37 -13.98 6.48
C ALA A 90 11.69 -14.75 6.67
N GLN A 91 12.78 -14.03 7.01
CA GLN A 91 14.06 -14.64 7.33
C GLN A 91 13.97 -15.58 8.54
N SER A 92 13.30 -15.13 9.61
CA SER A 92 13.13 -15.93 10.83
C SER A 92 12.28 -17.18 10.59
N ALA A 93 11.35 -17.13 9.63
CA ALA A 93 10.52 -18.26 9.21
C ALA A 93 11.23 -19.23 8.25
N GLY A 94 12.49 -18.95 7.88
CA GLY A 94 13.25 -19.79 6.96
C GLY A 94 12.76 -19.72 5.51
N LEU A 95 12.20 -18.59 5.09
CA LEU A 95 11.88 -18.31 3.68
C LEU A 95 13.10 -17.65 3.01
N PRO A 96 13.96 -18.41 2.29
CA PRO A 96 15.16 -17.85 1.69
C PRO A 96 14.84 -16.85 0.56
N GLY A 97 15.77 -15.94 0.30
CA GLY A 97 15.71 -15.04 -0.86
C GLY A 97 14.75 -13.87 -0.75
N ALA A 98 14.35 -13.44 0.45
CA ALA A 98 13.55 -12.23 0.64
C ALA A 98 14.30 -10.99 0.11
N GLN A 99 13.90 -10.43 -1.03
CA GLN A 99 14.45 -9.17 -1.56
C GLN A 99 13.45 -8.04 -1.36
N THR A 100 13.95 -6.86 -1.02
CA THR A 100 13.14 -5.65 -0.89
C THR A 100 13.35 -4.73 -2.09
N MET A 101 12.27 -4.12 -2.58
CA MET A 101 12.34 -3.18 -3.71
C MET A 101 11.39 -2.01 -3.45
N ALA A 102 11.92 -0.79 -3.44
CA ALA A 102 11.06 0.40 -3.50
C ALA A 102 10.65 0.65 -4.97
N MET A 103 9.35 0.71 -5.21
CA MET A 103 8.72 1.01 -6.49
C MET A 103 8.04 2.38 -6.42
N LEU A 104 8.37 3.24 -7.36
CA LEU A 104 7.63 4.46 -7.64
C LEU A 104 6.94 4.26 -8.97
N ARG A 105 5.64 4.56 -9.03
CA ARG A 105 4.94 4.55 -10.31
C ARG A 105 5.06 5.93 -10.93
N TYR A 106 5.64 5.97 -12.11
CA TYR A 106 5.59 7.12 -13.00
C TYR A 106 4.38 6.93 -13.90
N GLU A 107 3.47 7.90 -13.86
CA GLU A 107 2.28 7.91 -14.71
C GLU A 107 2.26 9.19 -15.55
N ASN A 108 1.68 9.09 -16.74
CA ASN A 108 1.51 10.20 -17.67
C ASN A 108 0.23 9.99 -18.48
N GLY A 109 -0.28 11.09 -19.04
CA GLY A 109 -1.45 11.03 -19.91
C GLY A 109 -2.78 10.91 -19.16
N PRO A 110 -3.90 10.83 -19.91
CA PRO A 110 -5.25 11.00 -19.36
C PRO A 110 -5.70 9.84 -18.46
N ASP A 111 -5.10 8.66 -18.61
CA ASP A 111 -5.53 7.42 -17.95
C ASP A 111 -4.86 7.18 -16.60
N SER A 112 -4.08 8.14 -16.10
CA SER A 112 -3.42 8.04 -14.80
C SER A 112 -4.44 7.89 -13.66
N ALA A 113 -4.22 6.90 -12.80
CA ALA A 113 -5.05 6.62 -11.63
C ALA A 113 -4.88 7.67 -10.52
N ILE A 114 -3.80 8.45 -10.57
CA ILE A 114 -3.45 9.43 -9.53
C ILE A 114 -4.49 10.55 -9.41
N TYR A 115 -5.19 10.91 -10.50
CA TYR A 115 -6.20 11.97 -10.46
C TYR A 115 -7.37 11.61 -9.55
N ALA A 116 -7.89 10.37 -9.69
CA ALA A 116 -8.97 9.88 -8.85
C ALA A 116 -8.50 9.69 -7.41
N TRP A 117 -7.26 9.23 -7.21
CA TRP A 117 -6.68 9.11 -5.88
C TRP A 117 -6.55 10.45 -5.16
N ILE A 118 -6.04 11.49 -5.83
CA ILE A 118 -5.94 12.84 -5.27
C ILE A 118 -7.32 13.40 -4.94
N GLU A 119 -8.30 13.25 -5.83
CA GLU A 119 -9.67 13.68 -5.55
C GLU A 119 -10.25 13.02 -4.29
N GLN A 120 -10.15 11.70 -4.17
CA GLN A 120 -10.67 10.98 -3.01
C GLN A 120 -9.92 11.33 -1.73
N LEU A 121 -8.60 11.45 -1.80
CA LEU A 121 -7.79 11.89 -0.67
C LEU A 121 -8.18 13.30 -0.23
N THR A 122 -8.30 14.23 -1.17
CA THR A 122 -8.74 15.61 -0.90
C THR A 122 -10.16 15.62 -0.32
N ARG A 123 -11.07 14.79 -0.83
CA ARG A 123 -12.44 14.67 -0.28
C ARG A 123 -12.44 14.20 1.17
N THR A 124 -11.62 13.20 1.50
CA THR A 124 -11.47 12.71 2.87
C THR A 124 -10.87 13.77 3.79
N LEU A 125 -9.90 14.55 3.31
CA LEU A 125 -9.19 15.56 4.11
C LEU A 125 -9.88 16.92 4.16
N LEU A 126 -10.86 17.20 3.29
CA LEU A 126 -11.50 18.51 3.16
C LEU A 126 -12.03 19.08 4.49
N PRO A 127 -12.71 18.30 5.37
CA PRO A 127 -13.15 18.82 6.66
C PRO A 127 -11.99 19.32 7.54
N LEU A 128 -10.87 18.59 7.54
CA LEU A 128 -9.67 18.99 8.26
C LEU A 128 -9.01 20.22 7.63
N MET A 129 -8.96 20.29 6.29
CA MET A 129 -8.44 21.45 5.57
C MET A 129 -9.23 22.73 5.89
N GLN A 130 -10.56 22.61 5.99
CA GLN A 130 -11.43 23.73 6.38
C GLN A 130 -11.23 24.11 7.85
N GLN A 131 -11.18 23.12 8.75
CA GLN A 131 -10.97 23.35 10.18
C GLN A 131 -9.63 24.03 10.48
N THR A 132 -8.59 23.70 9.72
CA THR A 132 -7.23 24.22 9.90
C THR A 132 -6.94 25.47 9.06
N GLY A 133 -7.88 25.91 8.22
CA GLY A 133 -7.72 27.09 7.36
C GLY A 133 -6.76 26.86 6.18
N VAL A 134 -6.47 25.61 5.81
CA VAL A 134 -5.62 25.26 4.66
C VAL A 134 -6.33 25.57 3.35
N ALA A 135 -7.61 25.23 3.24
CA ALA A 135 -8.44 25.54 2.08
C ALA A 135 -9.93 25.41 2.42
N THR A 136 -10.75 26.14 1.68
CA THR A 136 -12.21 26.04 1.70
C THR A 136 -12.71 25.04 0.64
N ALA A 137 -13.94 24.54 0.82
CA ALA A 137 -14.59 23.71 -0.20
C ALA A 137 -14.73 24.43 -1.57
N GLU A 138 -14.92 25.75 -1.53
CA GLU A 138 -15.07 26.60 -2.73
C GLU A 138 -13.74 26.80 -3.48
N GLU A 139 -12.61 26.89 -2.77
CA GLU A 139 -11.28 26.92 -3.39
C GLU A 139 -10.90 25.56 -3.98
N VAL A 140 -11.23 24.48 -3.27
CA VAL A 140 -10.84 23.13 -3.69
C VAL A 140 -11.69 22.63 -4.86
N GLN A 141 -13.01 22.83 -4.81
CA GLN A 141 -13.99 22.32 -5.79
C GLN A 141 -13.77 20.84 -6.10
N VAL A 142 -13.80 20.02 -5.04
CA VAL A 142 -13.31 18.63 -5.07
C VAL A 142 -13.94 17.79 -6.18
N ASP A 143 -15.22 17.98 -6.48
CA ASP A 143 -15.95 17.21 -7.51
C ASP A 143 -15.42 17.41 -8.94
N THR A 144 -14.68 18.49 -9.17
CA THR A 144 -14.05 18.78 -10.48
C THR A 144 -12.54 18.59 -10.47
N LEU A 145 -11.95 18.34 -9.30
CA LEU A 145 -10.50 18.39 -9.09
C LEU A 145 -9.76 17.38 -9.98
N ALA A 146 -10.20 16.12 -10.03
CA ALA A 146 -9.58 15.10 -10.88
C ALA A 146 -9.57 15.52 -12.36
N GLY A 147 -10.70 16.06 -12.86
CA GLY A 147 -10.83 16.50 -14.24
C GLY A 147 -9.90 17.67 -14.58
N ARG A 148 -9.84 18.68 -13.69
CA ARG A 148 -8.95 19.83 -13.85
C ARG A 148 -7.48 19.43 -13.83
N MET A 149 -7.09 18.58 -12.88
CA MET A 149 -5.71 18.08 -12.78
C MET A 149 -5.33 17.23 -14.00
N ARG A 150 -6.24 16.39 -14.50
CA ARG A 150 -6.04 15.62 -15.72
C ARG A 150 -5.81 16.53 -16.92
N GLN A 151 -6.70 17.49 -17.12
CA GLN A 151 -6.60 18.43 -18.23
C GLN A 151 -5.26 19.16 -18.21
N GLU A 152 -4.91 19.76 -17.08
CA GLU A 152 -3.67 20.52 -16.94
C GLU A 152 -2.43 19.64 -17.13
N ALA A 153 -2.40 18.44 -16.55
CA ALA A 153 -1.28 17.52 -16.67
C ALA A 153 -1.08 17.02 -18.10
N VAL A 154 -2.16 16.78 -18.85
CA VAL A 154 -2.09 16.39 -20.27
C VAL A 154 -1.63 17.56 -21.12
N GLU A 155 -2.22 18.75 -20.94
CA GLU A 155 -1.86 19.96 -21.69
C GLU A 155 -0.38 20.33 -21.51
N LYS A 156 0.16 20.18 -20.30
CA LYS A 156 1.54 20.53 -19.96
C LYS A 156 2.54 19.38 -20.13
N GLY A 157 2.09 18.19 -20.51
CA GLY A 157 2.96 17.01 -20.62
C GLY A 157 3.62 16.62 -19.29
N CYS A 158 2.89 16.79 -18.17
CA CYS A 158 3.41 16.48 -16.85
C CYS A 158 3.67 14.97 -16.67
N THR A 159 4.76 14.65 -15.98
CA THR A 159 4.97 13.31 -15.41
C THR A 159 4.56 13.34 -13.95
N LEU A 160 3.70 12.41 -13.57
CA LEU A 160 3.15 12.29 -12.23
C LEU A 160 3.88 11.17 -11.49
N ILE A 161 4.25 11.45 -10.24
CA ILE A 161 4.98 10.52 -9.39
C ILE A 161 4.05 10.16 -8.23
N THR A 162 3.71 8.87 -8.12
CA THR A 162 2.88 8.39 -7.01
C THR A 162 3.72 8.30 -5.73
N PRO A 163 3.09 8.24 -4.55
CA PRO A 163 3.79 7.84 -3.33
C PRO A 163 4.54 6.52 -3.54
N PRO A 164 5.73 6.35 -2.93
CA PRO A 164 6.49 5.12 -3.04
C PRO A 164 5.72 3.95 -2.44
N LEU A 165 5.73 2.82 -3.15
CA LEU A 165 5.33 1.51 -2.66
C LEU A 165 6.60 0.70 -2.44
N VAL A 166 6.74 0.05 -1.31
CA VAL A 166 7.89 -0.80 -0.98
C VAL A 166 7.44 -2.25 -1.08
N ALA A 167 8.24 -3.11 -1.71
CA ALA A 167 7.96 -4.51 -1.93
C ALA A 167 8.90 -5.41 -1.13
N ALA A 168 8.44 -6.60 -0.78
CA ALA A 168 9.25 -7.74 -0.36
C ALA A 168 8.82 -8.99 -1.13
N TRP A 169 9.75 -9.79 -1.66
CA TRP A 169 9.42 -11.05 -2.32
C TRP A 169 10.39 -12.15 -1.94
N ALA A 170 9.92 -13.38 -1.83
CA ALA A 170 10.75 -14.56 -1.54
C ALA A 170 10.38 -15.72 -2.48
N ARG A 171 11.35 -16.61 -2.73
CA ARG A 171 11.14 -17.88 -3.43
C ARG A 171 11.51 -19.01 -2.49
N LYS A 172 10.60 -19.97 -2.33
CA LYS A 172 10.90 -21.19 -1.58
C LYS A 172 11.72 -22.12 -2.48
N GLU A 173 12.90 -22.54 -2.01
CA GLU A 173 13.69 -23.60 -2.67
C GLU A 173 13.10 -24.99 -2.40
#